data_AF-A0A7Y2F6P3-F1
#
_entry.id   AF-A0A7Y2F6P3-F1
#
_cell.length_a   1.000
_cell.length_b   1.000
_cell.length_c   1.000
_cell.angle_alpha   90.00
_cell.angle_beta   90.00
_cell.angle_gamma   90.00
#
_symmetry.space_group_name_H-M   'P 1'
#
loop_
_entity.id
_entity.type
_entity.pdbx_description
1 polymer ?
#
loop_
_entity_poly.entity_id
_entity_poly.type
_entity_poly.pdbx_seq_one_letter_code
_entity_poly.pdbx_strand_id
1 'polypeptide(L)'
;MTGFWDGYCSNQNNFYVYFSPKHDDRAYFIPWGADWAFTDRSPFSFGAQGTAPIYAQSILANRLYHTDGVPQRYRATMAQLLDEVWDEDAMLAEIDRAGELLSPHLHPAQQGTSQAQNEIRQFIRGRRDAVRQALQDWNPTIPPEPRTPAHTVDVGQASGSFSTVFSAPGPNPAVASHADLKVELDGKQLAMHQLTVRAQELQLPNFRGFGGPGRGGGRGNTRPRGPQIDQSPPPIS
;
A
#
# COMPACT_ATOMS: atom_id res chain seq x y z
N MET A 1 5.28 15.72 -1.05
CA MET A 1 6.36 15.48 -2.05
C MET A 1 6.44 14.02 -2.46
N THR A 2 6.87 13.11 -1.59
CA THR A 2 7.15 11.71 -1.95
C THR A 2 5.92 10.81 -2.10
N GLY A 3 4.71 11.25 -1.72
CA GLY A 3 3.52 10.38 -1.78
C GLY A 3 3.50 9.30 -0.69
N PHE A 4 4.29 9.47 0.38
CA PHE A 4 4.44 8.48 1.44
C PHE A 4 3.20 8.42 2.36
N TRP A 5 2.16 7.71 1.90
CA TRP A 5 0.87 7.62 2.57
C TRP A 5 0.94 6.87 3.91
N ASP A 6 1.91 5.94 4.07
CA ASP A 6 2.09 5.15 5.30
C ASP A 6 2.95 5.87 6.35
N GLY A 7 3.33 7.12 6.10
CA GLY A 7 4.12 7.91 7.06
C GLY A 7 3.27 8.56 8.15
N TYR A 8 3.95 9.24 9.08
CA TYR A 8 3.35 9.92 10.23
C TYR A 8 2.14 10.77 9.85
N CYS A 9 2.29 11.67 8.88
CA CYS A 9 1.28 12.68 8.58
C CYS A 9 -0.04 12.10 8.04
N SER A 10 -0.03 10.87 7.53
CA SER A 10 -1.17 10.18 6.91
C SER A 10 -1.60 8.94 7.71
N ASN A 11 -1.02 7.76 7.46
CA ASN A 11 -1.41 6.55 8.20
C ASN A 11 -0.97 6.57 9.67
N GLN A 12 -0.09 7.48 10.08
CA GLN A 12 0.44 7.58 11.45
C GLN A 12 1.35 6.39 11.81
N ASN A 13 2.11 5.91 10.84
CA ASN A 13 3.06 4.80 10.96
C ASN A 13 4.45 5.23 10.44
N ASN A 14 5.44 4.34 10.49
CA ASN A 14 6.73 4.46 9.81
C ASN A 14 7.50 5.77 10.09
N PHE A 15 7.68 6.10 11.37
CA PHE A 15 8.46 7.25 11.80
C PHE A 15 9.12 7.02 13.16
N TYR A 16 10.20 7.75 13.40
CA TYR A 16 10.75 8.00 14.72
C TYR A 16 10.65 9.48 15.06
N VAL A 17 10.70 9.78 16.36
CA VAL A 17 10.84 11.16 16.86
C VAL A 17 12.14 11.26 17.65
N TYR A 18 12.97 12.22 17.29
CA TYR A 18 14.21 12.54 17.98
C TYR A 18 14.11 13.91 18.63
N PHE A 19 14.33 13.99 19.95
CA PHE A 19 14.44 15.25 20.67
C PHE A 19 15.91 15.65 20.73
N SER A 20 16.26 16.77 20.09
CA SER A 20 17.65 17.20 19.97
C SER A 20 18.05 18.08 21.15
N PRO A 21 18.99 17.65 22.01
CA PRO A 21 19.48 18.47 23.12
C PRO A 21 20.26 19.70 22.65
N LYS A 22 20.68 19.73 21.38
CA LYS A 22 21.41 20.85 20.78
C LYS A 22 20.50 21.93 20.21
N HIS A 23 19.22 21.62 20.02
CA HIS A 23 18.26 22.52 19.38
C HIS A 23 17.12 22.85 20.34
N ASP A 24 17.46 23.17 21.59
CA ASP A 24 16.48 23.57 22.61
C ASP A 24 15.37 22.52 22.77
N ASP A 25 15.80 21.24 22.82
CA ASP A 25 14.95 20.04 22.92
C ASP A 25 13.83 19.94 21.87
N ARG A 26 14.02 20.54 20.69
CA ARG A 26 13.08 20.42 19.57
C ARG A 26 12.96 18.98 19.09
N ALA A 27 11.73 18.60 18.78
CA ALA A 27 11.39 17.31 18.16
C ALA A 27 11.63 17.33 16.64
N TYR A 28 12.29 16.28 16.14
CA TYR A 28 12.54 16.01 14.73
C TYR A 28 11.88 14.70 14.33
N PHE A 29 11.08 14.75 13.27
CA PHE A 29 10.50 13.56 12.66
C PHE A 29 11.52 12.94 11.71
N ILE A 30 11.74 11.63 11.85
CA ILE A 30 12.62 10.85 10.99
C ILE A 30 11.75 9.80 10.29
N PRO A 31 11.63 9.82 8.95
CA PRO A 31 10.89 8.79 8.25
C PRO A 31 11.60 7.44 8.38
N TRP A 32 10.82 6.37 8.47
CA TRP A 32 11.28 4.99 8.41
C TRP A 32 10.49 4.25 7.32
N GLY A 33 10.92 3.06 6.87
CA GLY A 33 10.09 2.20 6.00
C GLY A 33 9.49 2.91 4.77
N ALA A 34 10.30 3.65 4.02
CA ALA A 34 9.82 4.43 2.87
C ALA A 34 9.69 3.59 1.58
N ASP A 35 9.51 2.28 1.70
CA ASP A 35 9.41 1.32 0.58
C ASP A 35 8.13 1.51 -0.26
N TRP A 36 7.13 2.22 0.28
CA TRP A 36 5.91 2.64 -0.41
C TRP A 36 5.81 4.16 -0.63
N ALA A 37 6.97 4.82 -0.74
CA ALA A 37 7.06 6.16 -1.31
C ALA A 37 7.04 6.12 -2.86
N PHE A 38 7.00 7.29 -3.48
CA PHE A 38 6.98 7.50 -4.94
C PHE A 38 5.77 6.87 -5.65
N THR A 39 4.62 6.93 -5.00
CA THR A 39 3.35 6.45 -5.53
C THR A 39 2.21 7.33 -5.03
N ASP A 40 1.15 7.48 -5.84
CA ASP A 40 -0.13 8.05 -5.40
C ASP A 40 -1.13 6.95 -5.01
N ARG A 41 -0.72 5.68 -5.05
CA ARG A 41 -1.54 4.54 -4.66
C ARG A 41 -1.42 4.31 -3.16
N SER A 42 -2.50 3.83 -2.55
CA SER A 42 -2.52 3.21 -1.22
C SER A 42 -3.19 1.84 -1.37
N PRO A 43 -2.72 0.77 -0.70
CA PRO A 43 -3.36 -0.54 -0.78
C PRO A 43 -4.65 -0.57 0.04
N PHE A 44 -4.89 0.48 0.83
CA PHE A 44 -6.04 0.67 1.68
C PHE A 44 -6.72 2.00 1.32
N SER A 45 -8.03 2.08 1.52
CA SER A 45 -8.79 3.32 1.27
C SER A 45 -8.39 4.48 2.19
N PHE A 46 -7.52 4.24 3.19
CA PHE A 46 -7.03 5.26 4.12
C PHE A 46 -6.15 6.34 3.45
N GLY A 47 -5.52 6.04 2.30
CA GLY A 47 -4.69 6.98 1.53
C GLY A 47 -5.36 7.55 0.27
N ALA A 48 -6.58 7.14 -0.05
CA ALA A 48 -7.33 7.60 -1.24
C ALA A 48 -8.01 8.97 -1.02
N GLN A 49 -7.32 9.90 -0.36
CA GLN A 49 -7.84 11.26 -0.18
C GLN A 49 -7.32 12.15 -1.30
N GLY A 50 -8.25 12.74 -2.06
CA GLY A 50 -8.01 13.65 -3.19
C GLY A 50 -7.38 15.00 -2.81
N THR A 51 -6.62 15.06 -1.71
CA THR A 51 -5.89 16.23 -1.24
C THR A 51 -4.38 16.04 -1.38
N ALA A 52 -3.91 15.13 -2.24
CA ALA A 52 -2.49 15.10 -2.60
C ALA A 52 -2.06 16.51 -3.05
N PRO A 53 -0.99 17.10 -2.50
CA PRO A 53 0.09 16.48 -1.71
C PRO A 53 0.04 16.78 -0.19
N ILE A 54 -1.12 17.06 0.39
CA ILE A 54 -1.29 17.46 1.79
C ILE A 54 -1.75 16.28 2.63
N TYR A 55 -0.90 15.88 3.58
CA TYR A 55 -1.20 14.92 4.60
C TYR A 55 -1.25 15.63 5.96
N ALA A 56 -2.44 15.69 6.55
CA ALA A 56 -2.72 16.36 7.82
C ALA A 56 -3.67 15.52 8.70
N GLN A 57 -3.57 14.20 8.60
CA GLN A 57 -4.42 13.24 9.30
C GLN A 57 -3.92 12.98 10.74
N SER A 58 -2.62 13.10 10.99
CA SER A 58 -2.05 12.93 12.35
C SER A 58 -2.37 14.08 13.29
N ILE A 59 -2.38 13.83 14.60
CA ILE A 59 -2.73 14.84 15.61
C ILE A 59 -1.91 16.13 15.51
N LEU A 60 -0.58 16.04 15.34
CA LEU A 60 0.26 17.23 15.26
C LEU A 60 0.14 17.93 13.91
N ALA A 61 0.14 17.18 12.80
CA ALA A 61 -0.02 17.78 11.48
C ALA A 61 -1.38 18.47 11.33
N ASN A 62 -2.45 17.84 11.84
CA ASN A 62 -3.80 18.40 11.84
C ASN A 62 -3.87 19.69 12.66
N ARG A 63 -3.34 19.68 13.90
CA ARG A 63 -3.33 20.87 14.76
C ARG A 63 -2.54 22.02 14.15
N LEU A 64 -1.37 21.71 13.59
CA LEU A 64 -0.55 22.69 12.88
C LEU A 64 -1.28 23.25 11.67
N TYR A 65 -1.95 22.41 10.89
CA TYR A 65 -2.73 22.85 9.74
C TYR A 65 -3.87 23.82 10.12
N HIS A 66 -4.47 23.66 11.31
CA HIS A 66 -5.50 24.59 11.81
C HIS A 66 -4.95 25.78 12.59
N THR A 67 -3.62 25.99 12.61
CA THR A 67 -2.99 27.13 13.29
C THR A 67 -2.74 28.27 12.29
N ASP A 68 -3.09 29.50 12.67
CA ASP A 68 -2.93 30.68 11.81
C ASP A 68 -1.50 30.81 11.24
N GLY A 69 -1.42 31.09 9.94
CA GLY A 69 -0.17 31.26 9.21
C GLY A 69 0.60 29.97 8.89
N VAL A 70 0.32 28.85 9.55
CA VAL A 70 1.02 27.58 9.30
C VAL A 70 0.67 26.97 7.93
N PRO A 71 -0.59 26.96 7.45
CA PRO A 71 -0.92 26.54 6.09
C PRO A 71 -0.14 27.29 5.00
N GLN A 72 -0.03 28.62 5.13
CA GLN A 72 0.70 29.45 4.17
C GLN A 72 2.20 29.15 4.23
N ARG A 73 2.75 28.96 5.43
CA ARG A 73 4.14 28.52 5.61
C ARG A 73 4.38 27.16 4.97
N TYR A 74 3.50 26.19 5.18
CA TYR A 74 3.59 24.86 4.55
C TYR A 74 3.56 24.97 3.02
N ARG A 75 2.62 25.74 2.47
CA ARG A 75 2.51 25.99 1.02
C ARG A 75 3.81 26.56 0.45
N ALA A 76 4.39 27.57 1.10
CA ALA A 76 5.66 28.18 0.68
C ALA A 76 6.83 27.19 0.77
N THR A 77 6.94 26.45 1.87
CA THR A 77 7.98 25.42 2.04
C THR A 77 7.87 24.31 0.99
N MET A 78 6.65 23.87 0.64
CA MET A 78 6.45 22.88 -0.41
C MET A 78 6.90 23.39 -1.80
N ALA A 79 6.62 24.66 -2.11
CA ALA A 79 7.12 25.29 -3.34
C ALA A 79 8.66 25.37 -3.34
N GLN A 80 9.26 25.80 -2.22
CA GLN A 80 10.72 25.86 -2.08
C GLN A 80 11.37 24.48 -2.25
N LEU A 81 10.84 23.44 -1.60
CA LEU A 81 11.37 22.07 -1.72
C LEU A 81 11.28 21.52 -3.15
N LEU A 82 10.24 21.89 -3.90
CA LEU A 82 10.17 21.56 -5.32
C LEU A 82 11.30 22.23 -6.11
N ASP A 83 11.60 23.49 -5.82
CA ASP A 83 12.57 24.25 -6.60
C ASP A 83 14.01 23.94 -6.21
N GLU A 84 14.27 23.61 -4.94
CA GLU A 84 15.64 23.46 -4.40
C GLU A 84 16.08 22.01 -4.17
N VAL A 85 15.14 21.08 -3.94
CA VAL A 85 15.47 19.72 -3.47
C VAL A 85 14.98 18.63 -4.43
N TRP A 86 13.82 18.84 -5.06
CA TRP A 86 13.26 17.88 -6.01
C TRP A 86 14.01 17.96 -7.34
N ASP A 87 15.06 17.16 -7.50
CA ASP A 87 15.83 17.05 -8.74
C ASP A 87 15.41 15.79 -9.50
N GLU A 88 14.55 15.97 -10.51
CA GLU A 88 14.06 14.86 -11.33
C GLU A 88 15.17 14.09 -12.02
N ASP A 89 16.16 14.78 -12.58
CA ASP A 89 17.23 14.15 -13.35
C ASP A 89 18.14 13.32 -12.44
N ALA A 90 18.50 13.84 -11.26
CA ALA A 90 19.28 13.11 -10.28
C ALA A 90 18.54 11.87 -9.74
N MET A 91 17.23 11.98 -9.46
CA MET A 91 16.45 10.84 -8.99
C MET A 91 16.25 9.77 -10.09
N LEU A 92 16.03 10.19 -11.33
CA LEU A 92 15.93 9.26 -12.47
C LEU A 92 17.25 8.52 -12.70
N ALA A 93 18.39 9.24 -12.65
CA ALA A 93 19.71 8.64 -12.73
C ALA A 93 19.98 7.65 -11.59
N GLU A 94 19.52 7.95 -10.37
CA GLU A 94 19.65 7.04 -9.23
C GLU A 94 18.83 5.75 -9.41
N ILE A 95 17.63 5.83 -10.02
CA ILE A 95 16.84 4.63 -10.36
C ILE A 95 17.58 3.78 -11.38
N ASP A 96 18.18 4.38 -12.40
CA ASP A 96 18.94 3.66 -13.42
C ASP A 96 20.17 2.99 -12.81
N ARG A 97 20.95 3.74 -12.01
CA ARG A 97 22.12 3.22 -11.28
C ARG A 97 21.76 2.05 -10.36
N ALA A 98 20.68 2.18 -9.57
CA ALA A 98 20.21 1.12 -8.69
C ALA A 98 19.70 -0.10 -9.49
N GLY A 99 19.03 0.14 -10.61
CA GLY A 99 18.56 -0.92 -11.51
C GLY A 99 19.71 -1.73 -12.09
N GLU A 100 20.75 -1.08 -12.59
CA GLU A 100 21.96 -1.73 -13.11
C GLU A 100 22.69 -2.52 -12.02
N LEU A 101 22.83 -1.93 -10.82
CA LEU A 101 23.48 -2.59 -9.68
C LEU A 101 22.75 -3.86 -9.23
N LEU A 102 21.41 -3.85 -9.25
CA LEU A 102 20.60 -4.94 -8.71
C LEU A 102 20.25 -6.01 -9.76
N SER A 103 20.22 -5.66 -11.05
CA SER A 103 19.79 -6.56 -12.14
C SER A 103 20.45 -7.95 -12.12
N PRO A 104 21.77 -8.09 -11.87
CA PRO A 104 22.43 -9.40 -11.81
C PRO A 104 22.01 -10.27 -10.61
N HIS A 105 21.36 -9.68 -9.61
CA HIS A 105 21.04 -10.30 -8.33
C HIS A 105 19.53 -10.55 -8.14
N LEU A 106 18.71 -10.26 -9.14
CA LEU A 106 17.26 -10.45 -9.05
C LEU A 106 16.88 -11.93 -9.10
N HIS A 107 16.02 -12.34 -8.16
CA HIS A 107 15.40 -13.66 -8.20
C HIS A 107 14.35 -13.73 -9.33
N PRO A 108 14.11 -14.90 -9.96
CA PRO A 108 13.07 -15.04 -10.99
C PRO A 108 11.67 -14.57 -10.56
N ALA A 109 11.35 -14.59 -9.27
CA ALA A 109 10.08 -14.05 -8.75
C ALA A 109 9.96 -12.52 -8.89
N GLN A 110 11.06 -11.81 -9.14
CA GLN A 110 11.14 -10.34 -9.24
C GLN A 110 11.15 -9.85 -10.69
N GLN A 111 10.65 -10.64 -11.64
CA GLN A 111 10.54 -10.25 -13.06
C GLN A 111 9.76 -8.96 -13.30
N GLY A 112 8.91 -8.53 -12.36
CA GLY A 112 8.17 -7.26 -12.42
C GLY A 112 8.99 -6.00 -12.14
N THR A 113 10.29 -6.11 -11.82
CA THR A 113 11.13 -4.99 -11.39
C THR A 113 11.17 -3.84 -12.41
N SER A 114 11.33 -4.13 -13.70
CA SER A 114 11.38 -3.08 -14.74
C SER A 114 10.07 -2.29 -14.84
N GLN A 115 8.92 -2.96 -14.64
CA GLN A 115 7.63 -2.29 -14.61
C GLN A 115 7.52 -1.39 -13.38
N ALA A 116 7.88 -1.89 -12.19
CA ALA A 116 7.85 -1.10 -10.96
C ALA A 116 8.75 0.15 -11.05
N GLN A 117 9.96 0.02 -11.61
CA GLN A 117 10.83 1.17 -11.85
C GLN A 117 10.18 2.19 -12.79
N ASN A 118 9.49 1.75 -13.85
CA ASN A 118 8.79 2.65 -14.76
C ASN A 118 7.64 3.41 -14.08
N GLU A 119 6.92 2.77 -13.15
CA GLU A 119 5.90 3.45 -12.35
C GLU A 119 6.52 4.55 -11.46
N ILE A 120 7.66 4.28 -10.83
CA ILE A 120 8.41 5.29 -10.05
C ILE A 120 8.89 6.44 -10.96
N ARG A 121 9.44 6.14 -12.13
CA ARG A 121 9.86 7.17 -13.11
C ARG A 121 8.70 8.06 -13.53
N GLN A 122 7.52 7.47 -13.76
CA GLN A 122 6.30 8.22 -14.10
C GLN A 122 5.87 9.13 -12.95
N PHE A 123 5.86 8.62 -11.72
CA PHE A 123 5.57 9.43 -10.54
C PHE A 123 6.53 10.62 -10.46
N ILE A 124 7.84 10.39 -10.56
CA ILE A 124 8.85 11.45 -10.43
C ILE A 124 8.64 12.57 -11.45
N ARG A 125 8.49 12.20 -12.73
CA ARG A 125 8.30 13.14 -13.83
C ARG A 125 7.03 13.98 -13.69
N GLY A 126 5.94 13.37 -13.23
CA GLY A 126 4.66 14.07 -13.07
C GLY A 126 4.54 14.86 -11.76
N ARG A 127 5.41 14.61 -10.77
CA ARG A 127 5.15 15.08 -9.41
C ARG A 127 5.24 16.59 -9.26
N ARG A 128 6.19 17.24 -9.92
CA ARG A 128 6.36 18.69 -9.84
C ARG A 128 5.11 19.42 -10.30
N ASP A 129 4.60 19.05 -11.47
CA ASP A 129 3.38 19.65 -12.03
C ASP A 129 2.18 19.40 -11.14
N ALA A 130 1.99 18.16 -10.67
CA ALA A 130 0.90 17.82 -9.76
C ALA A 130 0.94 18.62 -8.45
N VAL A 131 2.12 18.75 -7.83
CA VAL A 131 2.29 19.54 -6.60
C VAL A 131 2.09 21.03 -6.89
N ARG A 132 2.68 21.58 -7.95
CA ARG A 132 2.51 23.00 -8.31
C ARG A 132 1.05 23.34 -8.57
N GLN A 133 0.32 22.50 -9.29
CA GLN A 133 -1.12 22.68 -9.51
C GLN A 133 -1.88 22.70 -8.18
N ALA A 134 -1.64 21.74 -7.29
CA ALA A 134 -2.28 21.70 -5.98
C ALA A 134 -1.92 22.91 -5.09
N LEU A 135 -0.70 23.45 -5.22
CA LEU A 135 -0.30 24.67 -4.53
C LEU A 135 -0.90 25.93 -5.17
N GLN A 136 -1.23 25.93 -6.46
CA GLN A 136 -1.93 27.05 -7.12
C GLN A 136 -3.40 27.06 -6.71
N ASP A 137 -4.07 25.90 -6.84
CA ASP A 137 -5.46 25.67 -6.45
C ASP A 137 -5.56 25.34 -4.95
N TRP A 138 -4.95 26.16 -4.10
CA TRP A 138 -4.86 25.94 -2.66
C TRP A 138 -6.24 26.02 -1.98
N ASN A 139 -6.99 24.93 -2.04
CA ASN A 139 -8.29 24.75 -1.39
C ASN A 139 -8.44 23.34 -0.75
N PRO A 140 -7.48 22.89 0.08
CA PRO A 140 -7.59 21.60 0.74
C PRO A 140 -8.64 21.62 1.85
N THR A 141 -9.57 20.66 1.80
CA THR A 141 -10.50 20.41 2.91
C THR A 141 -9.87 19.40 3.86
N ILE A 142 -9.33 19.88 4.98
CA ILE A 142 -8.79 19.03 6.05
C ILE A 142 -9.86 18.87 7.14
N PRO A 143 -10.21 17.63 7.55
CA PRO A 143 -11.12 17.41 8.65
C PRO A 143 -10.61 18.11 9.94
N PRO A 144 -11.51 18.73 10.74
CA PRO A 144 -11.11 19.44 11.96
C PRO A 144 -10.56 18.50 13.05
N GLU A 145 -10.93 17.22 12.99
CA GLU A 145 -10.44 16.20 13.90
C GLU A 145 -9.37 15.33 13.22
N PRO A 146 -8.26 15.03 13.93
CA PRO A 146 -7.28 14.10 13.42
C PRO A 146 -7.86 12.69 13.34
N ARG A 147 -7.30 11.87 12.45
CA ARG A 147 -7.64 10.46 12.33
C ARG A 147 -7.18 9.73 13.60
N THR A 148 -8.03 8.88 14.16
CA THR A 148 -7.58 7.92 15.18
C THR A 148 -6.78 6.80 14.51
N PRO A 149 -5.53 6.52 14.93
CA PRO A 149 -4.78 5.37 14.44
C PRO A 149 -5.55 4.07 14.66
N ALA A 150 -5.35 3.10 13.77
CA ALA A 150 -5.80 1.75 14.03
C ALA A 150 -5.05 1.24 15.28
N HIS A 151 -5.80 0.71 16.24
CA HIS A 151 -5.26 0.11 17.45
C HIS A 151 -5.97 -1.22 17.67
N THR A 152 -5.24 -2.16 18.26
CA THR A 152 -5.81 -3.45 18.68
C THR A 152 -6.22 -3.32 20.14
N VAL A 153 -7.45 -3.73 20.43
CA VAL A 153 -7.91 -3.94 21.79
C VAL A 153 -7.98 -5.45 22.03
N ASP A 154 -7.61 -5.86 23.24
CA ASP A 154 -7.86 -7.23 23.66
C ASP A 154 -9.38 -7.41 23.81
N VAL A 155 -9.94 -8.29 22.99
CA VAL A 155 -11.36 -8.64 22.98
C VAL A 155 -11.58 -10.05 23.52
N GLY A 156 -10.52 -10.75 23.91
CA GLY A 156 -10.62 -12.10 24.46
C GLY A 156 -9.51 -13.04 24.01
N GLN A 157 -9.72 -14.33 24.23
CA GLN A 157 -8.69 -15.36 24.16
C GLN A 157 -9.14 -16.59 23.40
N ALA A 158 -8.22 -17.20 22.66
CA ALA A 158 -8.42 -18.48 22.00
C ALA A 158 -7.34 -19.46 22.44
N SER A 159 -7.74 -20.69 22.81
CA SER A 159 -6.83 -21.77 23.17
C SER A 159 -7.35 -23.10 22.65
N GLY A 160 -6.46 -24.01 22.29
CA GLY A 160 -6.89 -25.25 21.65
C GLY A 160 -5.76 -26.13 21.17
N SER A 161 -6.14 -27.20 20.49
CA SER A 161 -5.23 -28.14 19.83
C SER A 161 -5.82 -28.57 18.49
N PHE A 162 -4.97 -28.94 17.53
CA PHE A 162 -5.42 -29.46 16.26
C PHE A 162 -4.45 -30.49 15.67
N SER A 163 -4.95 -31.31 14.74
CA SER A 163 -4.18 -32.18 13.85
C SER A 163 -4.74 -32.10 12.43
N THR A 164 -3.86 -32.10 11.43
CA THR A 164 -4.22 -32.08 10.01
C THR A 164 -3.07 -32.61 9.17
N VAL A 165 -3.29 -32.78 7.87
CA VAL A 165 -2.28 -33.17 6.88
C VAL A 165 -2.03 -32.02 5.92
N PHE A 166 -0.76 -31.80 5.54
CA PHE A 166 -0.41 -30.80 4.55
C PHE A 166 -0.98 -31.17 3.17
N SER A 167 -1.67 -30.24 2.51
CA SER A 167 -2.32 -30.49 1.23
C SER A 167 -2.07 -29.36 0.23
N ALA A 168 -2.13 -29.70 -1.06
CA ALA A 168 -2.13 -28.71 -2.12
C ALA A 168 -3.36 -27.76 -1.99
N PRO A 169 -3.25 -26.49 -2.44
CA PRO A 169 -4.37 -25.56 -2.41
C PRO A 169 -5.57 -26.08 -3.23
N GLY A 170 -6.77 -26.02 -2.67
CA GLY A 170 -7.98 -26.48 -3.36
C GLY A 170 -9.28 -26.11 -2.64
N PRO A 171 -10.43 -26.19 -3.33
CA PRO A 171 -11.72 -25.79 -2.77
C PRO A 171 -12.24 -26.76 -1.71
N ASN A 172 -11.79 -28.02 -1.71
CA ASN A 172 -12.32 -29.04 -0.80
C ASN A 172 -11.50 -29.14 0.49
N PRO A 173 -12.12 -28.96 1.67
CA PRO A 173 -11.46 -29.01 2.96
C PRO A 173 -11.49 -30.40 3.62
N ALA A 174 -11.96 -31.44 2.93
CA ALA A 174 -12.12 -32.79 3.49
C ALA A 174 -10.78 -33.54 3.60
N VAL A 175 -9.85 -32.98 4.36
CA VAL A 175 -8.68 -33.67 4.86
C VAL A 175 -9.03 -34.11 6.29
N ALA A 176 -8.66 -35.34 6.67
CA ALA A 176 -8.82 -35.80 8.05
C ALA A 176 -8.17 -34.77 8.99
N SER A 177 -8.99 -34.07 9.75
CA SER A 177 -8.54 -33.05 10.69
C SER A 177 -9.33 -33.16 11.98
N HIS A 178 -8.65 -32.92 13.09
CA HIS A 178 -9.26 -32.81 14.40
C HIS A 178 -8.88 -31.45 14.96
N ALA A 179 -9.81 -30.79 15.62
CA ALA A 179 -9.52 -29.54 16.31
C ALA A 179 -10.44 -29.39 17.52
N ASP A 180 -9.85 -28.97 18.62
CA ASP A 180 -10.50 -28.50 19.83
C ASP A 180 -10.08 -27.05 20.01
N LEU A 181 -11.03 -26.13 20.09
CA LEU A 181 -10.78 -24.71 20.20
C LEU A 181 -11.79 -24.09 21.16
N LYS A 182 -11.29 -23.48 22.22
CA LYS A 182 -12.03 -22.64 23.16
C LYS A 182 -11.76 -21.20 22.79
N VAL A 183 -12.82 -20.47 22.44
CA VAL A 183 -12.74 -19.04 22.14
C VAL A 183 -13.67 -18.31 23.08
N GLU A 184 -13.12 -17.31 23.74
CA GLU A 184 -13.85 -16.34 24.51
C GLU A 184 -13.71 -14.99 23.84
N LEU A 185 -14.82 -14.34 23.50
CA LEU A 185 -14.85 -12.96 23.00
C LEU A 185 -15.79 -12.14 23.88
N ASP A 186 -15.36 -10.95 24.30
CA ASP A 186 -16.12 -10.03 25.15
C ASP A 186 -16.70 -10.71 26.41
N GLY A 187 -15.92 -11.60 27.03
CA GLY A 187 -16.31 -12.39 28.19
C GLY A 187 -17.34 -13.50 27.92
N LYS A 188 -17.63 -13.80 26.65
CA LYS A 188 -18.59 -14.84 26.23
C LYS A 188 -17.88 -15.98 25.52
N GLN A 189 -18.13 -17.19 26.00
CA GLN A 189 -17.69 -18.42 25.33
C GLN A 189 -18.46 -18.59 24.01
N LEU A 190 -17.72 -18.79 22.92
CA LEU A 190 -18.29 -19.08 21.61
C LEU A 190 -18.41 -20.58 21.41
N ALA A 191 -19.63 -21.05 21.12
CA ALA A 191 -19.87 -22.42 20.70
C ALA A 191 -19.52 -22.57 19.21
N MET A 192 -18.60 -23.48 18.88
CA MET A 192 -18.29 -23.84 17.49
C MET A 192 -19.08 -25.06 17.06
N HIS A 193 -19.83 -24.95 15.96
CA HIS A 193 -20.61 -26.07 15.41
C HIS A 193 -19.83 -26.88 14.37
N GLN A 194 -18.91 -26.24 13.65
CA GLN A 194 -18.05 -26.88 12.67
C GLN A 194 -16.69 -26.19 12.68
N LEU A 195 -15.63 -26.99 12.78
CA LEU A 195 -14.25 -26.53 12.76
C LEU A 195 -13.44 -27.43 11.85
N THR A 196 -12.72 -26.84 10.91
CA THR A 196 -11.84 -27.55 9.99
C THR A 196 -10.48 -26.87 9.98
N VAL A 197 -9.42 -27.67 9.94
CA VAL A 197 -8.05 -27.15 9.94
C VAL A 197 -7.33 -27.54 8.66
N ARG A 198 -6.68 -26.57 8.04
CA ARG A 198 -5.94 -26.74 6.80
C ARG A 198 -4.50 -26.29 6.96
N ALA A 199 -3.57 -27.15 6.55
CA ALA A 199 -2.18 -26.80 6.32
C ALA A 199 -1.93 -26.81 4.80
N GLN A 200 -1.61 -25.66 4.23
CA GLN A 200 -1.30 -25.52 2.81
C GLN A 200 -0.23 -24.44 2.63
N GLU A 201 0.36 -24.38 1.44
CA GLU A 201 1.22 -23.26 1.07
C GLU A 201 0.45 -21.93 1.15
N LEU A 202 1.07 -20.91 1.73
CA LEU A 202 0.45 -19.60 1.92
C LEU A 202 0.17 -18.97 0.56
N GLN A 203 -1.11 -18.90 0.21
CA GLN A 203 -1.56 -18.05 -0.89
C GLN A 203 -1.84 -16.67 -0.31
N LEU A 204 -0.85 -15.79 -0.37
CA LEU A 204 -1.10 -14.38 -0.10
C LEU A 204 -2.14 -13.88 -1.12
N PRO A 205 -3.15 -13.11 -0.69
CA PRO A 205 -4.02 -12.41 -1.62
C PRO A 205 -3.15 -11.65 -2.61
N ASN A 206 -3.54 -11.63 -3.89
CA ASN A 206 -2.97 -10.68 -4.83
C ASN A 206 -3.42 -9.27 -4.39
N PHE A 207 -2.70 -8.69 -3.44
CA PHE A 207 -2.76 -7.26 -3.17
C PHE A 207 -2.24 -6.58 -4.43
N ARG A 208 -3.16 -6.15 -5.29
CA ARG A 208 -2.87 -5.32 -6.46
C ARG A 208 -2.20 -4.04 -5.96
N GLY A 209 -0.87 -4.07 -5.85
CA GLY A 209 -0.07 -3.02 -5.23
C GLY A 209 1.28 -3.51 -4.68
N PHE A 210 1.38 -4.79 -4.28
CA PHE A 210 2.66 -5.39 -3.88
C PHE A 210 3.25 -6.21 -5.02
N GLY A 211 3.84 -5.54 -6.03
CA GLY A 211 4.91 -6.03 -6.92
C GLY A 211 4.84 -7.44 -7.55
N GLY A 212 3.75 -8.19 -7.42
CA GLY A 212 3.61 -9.55 -7.93
C GLY A 212 3.20 -9.53 -9.40
N PRO A 213 3.68 -10.50 -10.21
CA PRO A 213 3.34 -10.56 -11.62
C PRO A 213 1.83 -10.69 -11.76
N GLY A 214 1.20 -9.64 -12.31
CA GLY A 214 -0.19 -9.68 -12.68
C GLY A 214 -0.39 -10.81 -13.69
N ARG A 215 -1.05 -11.90 -13.28
CA ARG A 215 -1.69 -12.78 -14.26
C ARG A 215 -2.68 -11.92 -15.03
N GLY A 216 -2.37 -11.66 -16.29
CA GLY A 216 -3.22 -10.95 -17.23
C GLY A 216 -4.60 -11.59 -17.27
N GLY A 217 -5.53 -11.00 -16.54
CA GLY A 217 -6.95 -11.24 -16.71
C GLY A 217 -7.37 -10.53 -17.98
N GLY A 218 -7.27 -11.22 -19.12
CA GLY A 218 -7.84 -10.77 -20.38
C GLY A 218 -9.32 -10.47 -20.16
N ARG A 219 -9.67 -9.19 -20.10
CA ARG A 219 -11.05 -8.76 -20.28
C ARG A 219 -11.37 -8.96 -21.75
N GLY A 220 -12.17 -10.00 -22.02
CA GLY A 220 -12.73 -10.29 -23.32
C GLY A 220 -13.39 -9.04 -23.88
N ASN A 221 -12.82 -8.53 -24.97
CA ASN A 221 -13.42 -7.50 -25.78
C ASN A 221 -14.57 -8.18 -26.55
N THR A 222 -15.81 -7.95 -26.14
CA THR A 222 -16.99 -8.40 -26.87
C THR A 222 -17.08 -7.61 -28.18
N ARG A 223 -16.53 -8.16 -29.25
CA ARG A 223 -16.93 -7.82 -30.62
C ARG A 223 -18.04 -8.80 -31.07
N PRO A 224 -19.10 -8.34 -31.75
CA PRO A 224 -20.19 -9.22 -32.15
C PRO A 224 -19.73 -10.22 -33.22
N ARG A 225 -20.16 -11.48 -33.07
CA ARG A 225 -19.87 -12.59 -33.99
C ARG A 225 -20.57 -12.38 -35.33
N GLY A 226 -19.80 -12.38 -36.42
CA GLY A 226 -20.30 -12.70 -37.77
C GLY A 226 -20.53 -14.21 -37.94
N PRO A 227 -21.26 -14.64 -38.99
CA PRO A 227 -21.83 -15.99 -39.07
C PRO A 227 -20.78 -17.09 -39.22
N GLN A 228 -21.00 -18.20 -38.50
CA GLN A 228 -20.21 -19.43 -38.53
C GLN A 228 -20.43 -20.19 -39.84
N ILE A 229 -19.33 -20.55 -40.51
CA ILE A 229 -19.32 -21.58 -41.56
C ILE A 229 -18.95 -22.90 -40.88
N ASP A 230 -19.85 -23.86 -40.97
CA ASP A 230 -19.72 -25.24 -40.48
C ASP A 230 -18.71 -26.01 -41.35
N GLN A 231 -17.70 -26.60 -40.72
CA GLN A 231 -16.80 -27.56 -41.34
C GLN A 231 -16.75 -28.83 -40.48
N SER A 232 -17.75 -29.69 -40.69
CA SER A 232 -17.71 -31.07 -40.25
C SER A 232 -16.96 -31.91 -41.30
N PRO A 233 -15.96 -32.74 -40.93
CA PRO A 233 -15.27 -33.62 -41.87
C PRO A 233 -16.13 -34.87 -42.19
N PRO A 234 -16.03 -35.45 -43.41
CA PRO A 234 -16.86 -36.58 -43.79
C PRO A 234 -16.32 -37.92 -43.24
N PRO A 235 -17.20 -38.95 -43.12
CA PRO A 235 -16.85 -40.24 -42.54
C PRO A 235 -16.01 -41.09 -43.51
N ILE A 236 -15.12 -41.89 -42.93
CA ILE A 236 -14.23 -42.83 -43.62
C ILE A 236 -14.96 -44.16 -43.82
N SER A 237 -14.91 -44.68 -45.05
CA SER A 237 -15.25 -46.07 -45.43
C SER A 237 -14.09 -47.02 -45.19
#